data_AF-A0A3A9FLB8-F1
#
_entry.id   AF-A0A3A9FLB8-F1
#
_cell.length_a   1.000
_cell.length_b   1.000
_cell.length_c   1.000
_cell.angle_alpha   90.00
_cell.angle_beta   90.00
_cell.angle_gamma   90.00
#
_symmetry.space_group_name_H-M   'P 1'
#
loop_
_entity.id
_entity.type
_entity.pdbx_description
1 polymer ?
#
loop_
_entity_poly.entity_id
_entity_poly.type
_entity_poly.pdbx_seq_one_letter_code
_entity_poly.pdbx_strand_id
1 'polypeptide(L)'
;MNLFQDKQWIDTEVQYPGRRELTDIQTGEKKRVDVRRAAEGIVTQEGIPCYSETFNDLEYRIKRYAYEMEDIMQKCSRLLNDINRKVV
;
A
#
# COMPACT_ATOMS: atom_id res chain seq x y z
N MET A 1 16.34 18.58 -6.49
CA MET A 1 15.00 18.48 -5.89
C MET A 1 14.97 17.22 -5.05
N ASN A 2 15.02 17.34 -3.71
CA ASN A 2 14.67 16.22 -2.83
C ASN A 2 13.20 16.42 -2.49
N LEU A 3 12.29 15.61 -3.07
CA LEU A 3 10.86 15.87 -2.87
C LEU A 3 10.06 14.72 -2.27
N PHE A 4 10.60 13.53 -2.09
CA PHE A 4 9.90 12.49 -1.34
C PHE A 4 10.91 11.67 -0.55
N GLN A 5 10.65 11.52 0.75
CA GLN A 5 11.34 10.55 1.58
C GLN A 5 10.68 9.19 1.33
N ASP A 6 11.47 8.20 0.97
CA ASP A 6 10.99 6.86 0.69
C ASP A 6 10.32 6.27 1.93
N LYS A 7 9.01 6.02 1.84
CA LYS A 7 8.29 5.25 2.85
C LYS A 7 8.53 3.77 2.56
N GLN A 8 9.13 3.07 3.50
CA GLN A 8 9.15 1.60 3.50
C GLN A 8 7.97 1.11 4.32
N TRP A 9 7.11 0.33 3.68
CA TRP A 9 6.06 -0.39 4.37
C TRP A 9 6.67 -1.63 5.02
N ILE A 10 6.25 -1.90 6.26
CA ILE A 10 6.64 -3.08 7.04
C ILE A 10 5.34 -3.74 7.48
N ASP A 11 5.29 -5.07 7.44
CA ASP A 11 4.13 -5.81 7.91
C ASP A 11 3.95 -5.59 9.41
N THR A 12 2.76 -5.13 9.80
CA THR A 12 2.41 -5.07 11.22
C THR A 12 2.31 -6.48 11.78
N GLU A 13 3.19 -6.82 12.71
CA GLU A 13 2.99 -8.00 13.56
C GLU A 13 1.69 -7.81 14.35
N VAL A 14 0.75 -8.74 14.18
CA VAL A 14 -0.46 -8.75 15.00
C VAL A 14 -0.04 -9.00 16.44
N GLN A 15 -0.08 -7.99 17.30
CA GLN A 15 0.40 -8.09 18.68
C GLN A 15 -0.32 -9.18 19.51
N TYR A 16 -1.51 -9.63 19.07
CA TYR A 16 -2.27 -10.70 19.70
C TYR A 16 -3.09 -11.50 18.67
N PRO A 17 -2.49 -12.40 17.88
CA PRO A 17 -3.17 -13.06 16.75
C PRO A 17 -4.31 -14.01 17.17
N GLY A 18 -4.38 -14.35 18.47
CA GLY A 18 -5.44 -15.17 19.07
C GLY A 18 -6.42 -14.43 19.97
N ARG A 19 -6.24 -13.13 20.26
CA ARG A 19 -7.10 -12.44 21.23
C ARG A 19 -8.37 -11.91 20.55
N ARG A 20 -9.52 -12.42 20.96
CA ARG A 20 -10.85 -11.95 20.51
C ARG A 20 -11.62 -11.39 21.71
N GLU A 21 -12.40 -10.33 21.49
CA GLU A 21 -13.40 -9.86 22.45
C GLU A 21 -14.75 -10.47 22.04
N LEU A 22 -15.26 -11.39 22.86
CA LEU A 22 -16.60 -11.96 22.68
C LEU A 22 -17.57 -11.13 23.49
N THR A 23 -18.70 -10.76 22.89
CA THR A 23 -19.83 -10.14 23.59
C THR A 23 -20.95 -11.16 23.66
N ASP A 24 -21.42 -11.46 24.86
CA ASP A 24 -22.60 -12.29 25.06
C ASP A 24 -23.84 -11.52 24.58
N ILE A 25 -24.58 -12.11 23.64
CA ILE A 25 -25.71 -11.47 22.97
C ILE A 25 -26.91 -11.35 23.92
N GLN A 26 -27.02 -12.21 24.93
CA GLN A 26 -28.14 -12.23 25.88
C GLN A 26 -27.89 -11.32 27.08
N THR A 27 -26.65 -11.25 27.57
CA THR A 27 -26.31 -10.48 28.78
C THR A 27 -25.59 -9.17 28.49
N GLY A 28 -25.06 -8.99 27.27
CA GLY A 28 -24.25 -7.83 26.89
C GLY A 28 -22.84 -7.83 27.50
N GLU A 29 -22.46 -8.87 28.23
CA GLU A 29 -21.16 -8.94 28.89
C GLU A 29 -20.04 -9.16 27.87
N LYS A 30 -18.94 -8.42 28.05
CA LYS A 30 -17.75 -8.51 27.20
C LYS A 30 -16.66 -9.34 27.88
N LYS A 31 -16.15 -10.34 27.18
CA LYS A 31 -15.06 -11.21 27.66
C LYS A 31 -13.93 -11.28 26.65
N ARG A 32 -12.71 -10.96 27.09
CA ARG A 32 -11.49 -11.21 26.30
C ARG A 32 -11.09 -12.67 26.44
N VAL A 33 -10.91 -13.35 25.32
CA VAL A 33 -10.48 -14.74 25.27
C VAL A 33 -9.32 -14.91 24.31
N ASP A 34 -8.40 -15.80 24.67
CA ASP A 34 -7.33 -16.25 23.79
C ASP A 34 -7.81 -17.51 23.07
N VAL A 35 -8.04 -17.39 21.76
CA VAL A 35 -8.56 -18.44 20.89
C VAL A 35 -7.38 -19.16 20.24
N ARG A 36 -7.21 -20.45 20.53
CA ARG A 36 -6.39 -21.34 19.71
C ARG A 36 -7.21 -21.75 18.48
N ARG A 37 -6.76 -21.39 17.27
CA ARG A 37 -7.42 -21.75 16.00
C ARG A 37 -7.45 -23.27 15.81
N ALA A 38 -8.44 -23.96 16.35
CA ALA A 38 -8.70 -25.37 16.02
C ALA A 38 -10.02 -25.58 15.26
N ALA A 39 -10.85 -24.53 15.08
CA ALA A 39 -12.21 -24.69 14.54
C ALA A 39 -12.79 -23.44 13.82
N GLU A 40 -11.98 -22.57 13.22
CA GLU A 40 -12.56 -21.56 12.31
C GLU A 40 -12.73 -22.20 10.93
N GLY A 41 -13.98 -22.27 10.46
CA GLY A 41 -14.37 -22.86 9.18
C GLY A 41 -13.68 -22.24 7.96
N ILE A 42 -13.83 -22.92 6.82
CA ILE A 42 -13.15 -22.60 5.56
C ILE A 42 -13.44 -21.16 5.15
N VAL A 43 -12.37 -20.37 5.02
CA VAL A 43 -12.40 -19.04 4.41
C VAL A 43 -12.72 -19.22 2.93
N THR A 44 -13.92 -18.81 2.49
CA THR A 44 -14.37 -19.03 1.11
C THR A 44 -13.82 -18.02 0.10
N GLN A 45 -13.17 -16.95 0.57
CA GLN A 45 -12.23 -16.14 -0.22
C GLN A 45 -11.35 -15.32 0.73
N GLU A 46 -10.08 -15.69 0.85
CA GLU A 46 -9.07 -14.84 1.50
C GLU A 46 -8.95 -13.58 0.64
N GLY A 47 -9.43 -12.44 1.14
CA GLY A 47 -8.98 -11.15 0.60
C GLY A 47 -7.45 -11.14 0.68
N ILE A 48 -6.77 -10.85 -0.43
CA ILE A 48 -5.30 -10.85 -0.51
C ILE A 48 -4.81 -9.95 0.62
N PRO A 49 -4.08 -10.49 1.62
CA PRO A 49 -3.57 -9.66 2.69
C PRO A 49 -2.62 -8.63 2.08
N CYS A 50 -2.85 -7.35 2.34
CA CYS A 50 -2.01 -6.30 1.80
C CYS A 50 -0.67 -6.32 2.54
N TYR A 51 0.31 -7.02 1.97
CA TYR A 51 1.66 -7.14 2.53
C TYR A 51 2.54 -5.94 2.20
N SER A 52 3.55 -5.73 3.05
CA SER A 52 4.62 -4.75 2.87
C SER A 52 5.25 -4.82 1.49
N GLU A 53 5.49 -6.02 0.97
CA GLU A 53 6.01 -6.27 -0.37
C GLU A 53 5.14 -5.63 -1.46
N THR A 54 3.83 -5.84 -1.42
CA THR A 54 2.88 -5.29 -2.40
C THR A 54 2.86 -3.77 -2.39
N PHE A 55 2.90 -3.16 -1.20
CA PHE A 55 2.93 -1.69 -1.09
C PHE A 55 4.28 -1.10 -1.50
N ASN A 56 5.37 -1.79 -1.21
CA ASN A 56 6.71 -1.36 -1.63
C ASN A 56 6.88 -1.46 -3.17
N ASP A 57 6.36 -2.52 -3.81
CA ASP A 57 6.30 -2.60 -5.28
C ASP A 57 5.46 -1.46 -5.88
N LEU A 58 4.30 -1.19 -5.30
CA LEU A 58 3.45 -0.09 -5.75
C LEU A 58 4.15 1.26 -5.63
N GLU A 59 4.81 1.51 -4.50
CA GLU A 59 5.59 2.74 -4.25
C GLU A 59 6.72 2.89 -5.29
N TYR A 60 7.43 1.80 -5.60
CA TYR A 60 8.47 1.79 -6.64
C TYR A 60 7.90 2.13 -8.02
N ARG A 61 6.79 1.50 -8.41
CA ARG A 61 6.15 1.72 -9.72
C ARG A 61 5.67 3.16 -9.88
N ILE A 62 5.03 3.71 -8.85
CA ILE A 62 4.57 5.11 -8.85
C ILE A 62 5.75 6.06 -9.08
N LYS A 63 6.88 5.86 -8.38
CA LYS A 63 8.08 6.67 -8.56
C LYS A 63 8.66 6.56 -9.96
N ARG A 64 8.76 5.34 -10.47
CA ARG A 64 9.24 5.11 -11.83
C ARG A 64 8.42 5.89 -12.86
N TYR A 65 7.09 5.82 -12.77
CA TYR A 65 6.23 6.56 -13.69
C TYR A 65 6.35 8.08 -13.53
N ALA A 66 6.53 8.58 -12.30
CA ALA A 66 6.75 10.01 -12.08
C ALA A 66 8.05 10.50 -12.77
N TYR A 67 9.14 9.73 -12.66
CA TYR A 67 10.40 10.06 -13.35
C TYR A 67 10.28 10.00 -14.88
N GLU A 68 9.60 8.97 -15.40
CA GLU A 68 9.35 8.85 -16.83
C GLU A 68 8.53 10.02 -17.37
N MET A 69 7.51 10.47 -16.62
CA MET A 69 6.73 11.66 -16.98
C MET A 69 7.58 12.94 -16.98
N GLU A 70 8.45 13.12 -15.98
CA GLU A 70 9.33 14.29 -15.92
C GLU A 70 10.30 14.36 -17.11
N ASP A 71 10.90 13.24 -17.50
CA ASP A 71 11.77 13.15 -18.68
C ASP A 71 11.01 13.47 -19.98
N ILE A 72 9.79 12.94 -20.14
CA ILE A 72 8.93 13.24 -21.29
C ILE A 72 8.61 14.74 -21.33
N MET A 73 8.23 15.34 -20.20
CA MET A 73 7.96 16.79 -20.14
C MET A 73 9.18 17.62 -20.56
N GLN A 74 10.37 17.27 -20.07
CA GLN A 74 11.60 17.97 -20.46
C GLN A 74 11.90 17.84 -21.95
N LYS A 75 11.71 16.65 -22.54
CA LYS A 75 11.89 16.43 -23.98
C LYS A 75 10.91 17.27 -24.81
N CYS A 76 9.63 17.30 -24.42
CA CYS A 76 8.63 18.14 -25.08
C CYS A 76 9.01 19.62 -25.04
N SER A 77 9.45 20.14 -23.88
CA SER A 77 9.90 21.53 -23.76
C SER A 77 11.11 21.84 -24.65
N ARG A 78 12.07 20.92 -24.76
CA ARG A 78 13.24 21.09 -25.66
C ARG A 78 12.80 21.15 -27.11
N LEU A 79 11.96 20.21 -27.56
CA LEU A 79 11.45 20.18 -28.93
C LEU A 79 10.68 21.46 -29.29
N LEU A 80 9.84 21.95 -28.37
CA LEU A 80 9.10 23.20 -28.56
C LEU A 80 10.06 24.38 -28.78
N ASN A 81 11.11 24.48 -27.96
CA ASN A 81 12.12 25.53 -28.07
C ASN A 81 12.90 25.43 -29.38
N ASP A 82 13.25 24.23 -29.82
CA ASP A 82 13.97 24.01 -31.08
C ASP A 82 13.10 24.38 -32.29
N ILE A 83 11.79 24.09 -32.25
CA ILE A 83 10.85 24.52 -33.29
C ILE A 83 10.77 26.05 -33.32
N ASN A 84 10.58 26.69 -32.16
CA ASN A 84 10.50 28.15 -32.08
C ASN A 84 11.76 28.84 -32.62
N ARG A 85 12.95 28.26 -32.40
CA ARG A 85 14.21 28.77 -32.95
C ARG A 85 14.37 28.62 -34.47
N LYS A 86 13.63 27.71 -35.10
CA LYS A 86 13.66 27.46 -36.55
C LYS A 86 12.62 28.28 -37.32
N VAL A 87 11.59 28.76 -36.63
CA VAL A 87 10.48 29.53 -37.22
C VAL A 87 10.71 31.04 -37.12
N VAL A 88 11.60 31.48 -36.21
CA VAL A 88 12.18 32.84 -36.16
C VAL A 88 13.44 32.88 -37.02
#